data_AF-A0A328M804-F1
#
_entry.id   AF-A0A328M804-F1
#
_cell.length_a   1.000
_cell.length_b   1.000
_cell.length_c   1.000
_cell.angle_alpha   90.00
_cell.angle_beta   90.00
_cell.angle_gamma   90.00
#
_symmetry.space_group_name_H-M   'P 1'
#
loop_
_entity.id
_entity.type
_entity.pdbx_description
1 polymer ?
#
loop_
_entity_poly.entity_id
_entity_poly.type
_entity_poly.pdbx_seq_one_letter_code
_entity_poly.pdbx_strand_id
1 'polypeptide(L)' 'MSIYTNELILETLAEMKYYGKQINEGAFSRERPQLLAAIKDNFGTLESALSQVTPIKIQPRKMTKKDNIYTWLAH' A
#
# COMPACT_ATOMS: atom_id res chain seq x y z
N MET A 1 18.51 11.20 13.27
CA MET A 1 18.33 9.80 12.85
C MET A 1 16.95 9.71 12.23
N SER A 2 16.85 9.56 10.92
CA SER A 2 15.57 9.35 10.23
C SER A 2 15.08 7.94 10.56
N ILE A 3 13.86 7.84 11.07
CA ILE A 3 13.15 6.57 11.31
C ILE A 3 12.77 5.85 10.01
N TYR A 4 12.90 6.53 8.87
CA TYR A 4 12.57 6.03 7.56
C TYR A 4 13.81 5.48 6.85
N THR A 5 13.94 4.17 6.82
CA THR A 5 14.87 3.46 5.92
C THR A 5 14.22 3.29 4.54
N ASN A 6 15.04 3.05 3.51
CA ASN A 6 14.55 2.84 2.14
C ASN A 6 13.49 1.73 2.06
N GLU A 7 13.71 0.62 2.75
CA GLU A 7 12.78 -0.50 2.81
C GLU A 7 11.44 -0.10 3.43
N LEU A 8 11.49 0.62 4.56
CA LEU A 8 10.29 1.03 5.30
C LEU A 8 9.44 2.03 4.49
N ILE A 9 10.09 2.90 3.70
CA ILE A 9 9.41 3.78 2.74
C ILE A 9 8.67 2.96 1.68
N LEU A 10 9.35 1.97 1.07
CA LEU A 10 8.76 1.13 0.03
C LEU A 10 7.62 0.26 0.56
N GLU A 11 7.76 -0.33 1.75
CA GLU A 11 6.70 -1.09 2.41
C GLU A 11 5.48 -0.22 2.72
N THR A 12 5.71 0.99 3.23
CA THR A 12 4.61 1.94 3.52
C THR A 12 3.86 2.31 2.23
N LEU A 13 4.58 2.57 1.13
CA LEU A 13 3.97 2.87 -0.16
C LEU A 13 3.24 1.65 -0.75
N ALA A 14 3.79 0.46 -0.58
CA ALA A 14 3.15 -0.79 -0.99
C ALA A 14 1.84 -1.04 -0.24
N GLU A 15 1.84 -0.79 1.08
CA GLU A 15 0.66 -0.90 1.93
C GLU A 15 -0.42 0.12 1.54
N MET A 16 -0.02 1.37 1.31
CA MET A 16 -0.96 2.41 0.86
C MET A 16 -1.59 2.07 -0.49
N LYS A 17 -0.80 1.51 -1.41
CA LYS A 17 -1.29 1.03 -2.71
C LYS A 17 -2.27 -0.14 -2.52
N TYR A 18 -1.98 -1.04 -1.58
CA TYR A 18 -2.85 -2.18 -1.27
C TYR A 18 -4.21 -1.73 -0.69
N TYR A 19 -4.22 -0.76 0.22
CA TYR A 19 -5.46 -0.22 0.79
C TYR A 19 -6.18 0.81 -0.10
N GLY A 20 -5.67 1.08 -1.31
CA GLY A 20 -6.26 2.06 -2.22
C GLY A 20 -6.23 3.49 -1.68
N LYS A 21 -5.27 3.82 -0.80
CA LYS A 21 -5.10 5.17 -0.27
C LYS A 21 -4.55 6.09 -1.37
N GLN A 22 -4.93 7.37 -1.32
CA GLN A 22 -4.38 8.35 -2.25
C GLN A 22 -2.90 8.57 -1.96
N ILE A 23 -2.05 8.27 -2.95
CA ILE A 23 -0.62 8.53 -2.91
C ILE A 23 -0.37 9.79 -3.73
N ASN A 24 -0.35 10.96 -3.09
CA ASN A 24 -0.06 12.23 -3.72
C ASN A 24 0.79 13.12 -2.79
N GLU A 25 1.66 13.97 -3.36
CA GLU A 25 2.57 14.81 -2.57
C GLU A 25 1.83 15.79 -1.64
N GLY A 26 0.75 16.42 -2.10
CA GLY A 26 -0.09 17.31 -1.30
C GLY A 26 -0.81 16.60 -0.15
N ALA A 27 -1.26 15.37 -0.33
CA ALA A 27 -1.82 14.54 0.75
C ALA A 27 -0.72 14.19 1.77
N PHE A 28 0.46 13.77 1.30
CA PHE A 28 1.58 13.48 2.19
C PHE A 28 2.10 14.71 2.91
N SER A 29 2.14 15.87 2.27
CA SER A 29 2.58 17.10 2.93
C SER A 29 1.67 17.49 4.10
N ARG A 30 0.40 17.09 4.10
CA ARG A 30 -0.58 17.39 5.16
C ARG A 30 -0.64 16.30 6.22
N GLU A 31 -0.69 15.04 5.79
CA GLU A 31 -0.94 13.91 6.70
C GLU A 31 0.35 13.27 7.21
N ARG A 32 1.41 13.23 6.39
CA ARG A 32 2.66 12.52 6.66
C ARG A 32 3.89 13.29 6.14
N PRO A 33 4.14 14.54 6.61
CA PRO A 33 5.20 15.39 6.07
C PRO A 33 6.60 14.77 6.23
N GLN A 34 6.82 13.99 7.29
CA GLN A 34 8.09 13.29 7.51
C GLN A 34 8.35 12.19 6.49
N LEU A 35 7.30 11.47 6.07
CA LEU A 35 7.40 10.46 5.02
C LEU A 35 7.72 11.11 3.67
N LEU A 36 7.10 12.26 3.37
CA LEU A 36 7.41 13.01 2.14
C LEU A 36 8.86 13.48 2.11
N ALA A 37 9.36 14.01 3.23
CA ALA A 37 10.75 14.43 3.34
C ALA A 37 11.70 13.24 3.12
N ALA A 38 11.42 12.09 3.72
CA ALA A 38 12.23 10.89 3.57
C ALA A 38 12.19 10.31 2.14
N ILE A 39 11.04 10.39 1.45
CA ILE A 39 10.92 10.00 0.04
C ILE A 39 11.79 10.91 -0.84
N LYS A 40 11.78 12.22 -0.59
CA LYS A 40 12.60 13.17 -1.35
C LYS A 40 14.09 12.98 -1.10
N ASP A 41 14.47 12.75 0.16
CA ASP A 41 15.87 12.55 0.55
C ASP A 41 16.47 11.26 -0.06
N ASN A 42 15.71 10.17 -0.07
CA ASN A 42 16.20 8.87 -0.52
C ASN A 42 15.97 8.58 -2.02
N PHE A 43 14.86 9.05 -2.59
CA PHE A 43 14.43 8.70 -3.95
C PHE A 43 14.31 9.90 -4.89
N GLY A 44 14.47 11.13 -4.37
CA GLY A 44 14.33 12.38 -5.11
C GLY A 44 12.88 12.78 -5.37
N THR A 45 12.10 11.89 -6.00
CA THR A 45 10.70 12.12 -6.35
C THR A 45 9.79 10.99 -5.88
N LEU A 46 8.52 11.32 -5.67
CA LEU A 46 7.50 10.33 -5.32
C LEU A 46 7.31 9.27 -6.42
N GLU A 47 7.39 9.66 -7.69
CA GLU A 47 7.29 8.72 -8.81
C GLU A 47 8.47 7.74 -8.87
N SER A 48 9.68 8.21 -8.54
CA SER A 48 10.87 7.35 -8.46
C SER A 48 10.70 6.30 -7.37
N ALA A 49 10.22 6.69 -6.19
CA ALA A 49 9.91 5.76 -5.12
C ALA A 49 8.82 4.75 -5.55
N LEU A 50 7.72 5.22 -6.15
CA LEU A 50 6.61 4.39 -6.61
C LEU A 50 7.00 3.36 -7.68
N SER A 51 7.98 3.70 -8.54
CA SER A 51 8.49 2.79 -9.56
C SER A 51 9.25 1.60 -8.97
N GLN A 52 9.81 1.76 -7.77
CA GLN A 52 10.51 0.71 -7.03
C GLN A 52 9.59 -0.09 -6.09
N VAL A 53 8.33 0.34 -5.91
CA VAL A 53 7.37 -0.33 -5.03
C VAL A 53 6.96 -1.67 -5.65
N THR A 54 7.32 -2.75 -4.97
CA THR A 54 6.83 -4.08 -5.29
C THR A 54 5.38 -4.22 -4.80
N PRO A 55 4.42 -4.54 -5.70
CA PRO A 55 3.03 -4.71 -5.30
C PRO A 55 2.89 -5.94 -4.38
N ILE A 56 2.16 -5.75 -3.27
CA ILE A 56 1.82 -6.85 -2.35
C ILE A 56 0.97 -7.85 -3.13
N LYS A 57 1.45 -9.09 -3.25
CA LYS A 57 0.71 -10.16 -3.93
C LYS A 57 -0.59 -10.44 -3.17
N ILE A 58 -1.70 -10.00 -3.75
CA ILE A 58 -3.03 -10.39 -3.28
C ILE A 58 -3.13 -11.90 -3.49
N GLN A 59 -3.13 -12.68 -2.42
CA GLN A 59 -3.61 -14.06 -2.50
C GLN A 59 -5.13 -13.96 -2.39
N PRO A 60 -5.90 -14.04 -3.50
CA PRO A 60 -7.34 -14.14 -3.38
C PRO A 60 -7.63 -15.36 -2.51
N ARG A 61 -8.35 -15.14 -1.41
CA ARG A 61 -8.85 -16.22 -0.57
C ARG A 61 -9.56 -17.19 -1.50
N LYS A 62 -9.00 -18.40 -1.70
CA LYS A 62 -9.70 -19.46 -2.42
C LYS A 62 -10.98 -19.73 -1.64
N MET A 63 -12.10 -19.21 -2.14
CA MET A 63 -13.42 -19.52 -1.62
C MET A 63 -13.59 -21.03 -1.81
N THR A 64 -13.35 -21.80 -0.76
CA THR A 64 -13.61 -23.23 -0.76
C THR A 64 -15.12 -23.40 -0.95
N LYS A 65 -15.52 -24.30 -1.85
CA LYS A 65 -16.91 -24.59 -2.31
C LYS A 65 -17.90 -25.03 -1.21
N LYS A 66 -17.73 -24.65 0.05
CA LYS A 66 -18.62 -25.03 1.17
C LYS A 66 -19.69 -23.98 1.51
N ASP A 67 -19.66 -22.80 0.89
CA ASP A 67 -20.70 -21.77 1.08
C ASP A 67 -21.94 -21.94 0.17
N ASN A 68 -21.99 -22.99 -0.67
CA ASN A 68 -23.16 -23.28 -1.53
C ASN A 68 -24.23 -24.16 -0.87
N ILE A 69 -24.06 -24.56 0.40
CA ILE A 69 -25.00 -25.50 1.05
C ILE A 69 -26.20 -24.75 1.67
N TYR A 70 -26.04 -23.47 2.05
CA TYR A 70 -27.09 -22.73 2.75
C TYR A 70 -28.11 -22.02 1.85
N THR A 71 -27.85 -21.87 0.55
CA THR A 71 -28.77 -21.18 -0.37
C THR A 71 -29.87 -22.08 -0.95
N TRP A 72 -29.80 -23.40 -0.74
CA TRP A 72 -30.78 -24.37 -1.27
C TRP A 72 -31.93 -24.71 -0.32
N LEU A 73 -31.94 -24.22 0.92
CA LEU A 73 -33.00 -24.49 1.90
C LEU A 73 -34.04 -23.35 2.02
N ALA A 74 -33.95 -22.32 1.18
CA ALA A 74 -34.79 -21.14 1.24
C ALA A 74 -35.70 -20.95 0.00
N HIS A 75 -36.13 -22.05 -0.63
CA HIS A 75 -37.06 -22.00 -1.76
C HIS A 75 -38.29 -22.87 -1.55
#